data_AF-A0A817EP97-F1
#
_entry.id   AF-A0A817EP97-F1
#
_cell.length_a   1.000
_cell.length_b   1.000
_cell.length_c   1.000
_cell.angle_alpha   90.00
_cell.angle_beta   90.00
_cell.angle_gamma   90.00
#
_symmetry.space_group_name_H-M   'P 1'
#
loop_
_entity.id
_entity.type
_entity.pdbx_description
1 polymer ?
#
loop_
_entity_poly.entity_id
_entity_poly.type
_entity_poly.pdbx_seq_one_letter_code
_entity_poly.pdbx_strand_id
1 'polypeptide(L)'
;MTPINENVCISACTSKDDFDKLKQGLTLLEQAKVYDHNRDYYAAIRHYRDGVDYLMDEFMSRTCANEQSKEYLRLKCHKILNRVDILKKLIKQQEHETIQEAINNDEQQKDSES
;
A
#
# COMPACT_ATOMS: atom_id res chain seq x y z
N MET A 1 9.20 -4.87 25.72
CA MET A 1 9.15 -4.36 24.33
C MET A 1 8.55 -2.97 24.38
N THR A 2 9.35 -1.93 24.14
CA THR A 2 8.90 -0.53 24.14
C THR A 2 8.19 -0.21 22.83
N PRO A 3 7.11 0.58 22.84
CA PRO A 3 6.44 1.01 21.62
C PRO A 3 7.38 1.93 20.83
N ILE A 4 7.60 1.61 19.56
CA ILE A 4 8.40 2.42 18.63
C ILE A 4 7.60 3.69 18.35
N ASN A 5 8.08 4.80 18.92
CA ASN A 5 7.46 6.12 18.83
C ASN A 5 7.64 6.68 17.40
N GLU A 6 6.55 7.13 16.77
CA GLU A 6 6.54 7.65 15.39
C GLU A 6 7.38 8.94 15.22
N ASN A 7 7.82 9.56 16.32
CA ASN A 7 8.59 10.81 16.33
C ASN A 7 10.12 10.63 16.12
N VAL A 8 10.63 9.41 15.94
CA VAL A 8 12.08 9.14 15.96
C VAL A 8 12.83 9.64 14.70
N CYS A 9 12.15 9.82 13.56
CA CYS A 9 12.80 10.25 12.31
C CYS A 9 12.93 11.78 12.12
N ILE A 10 12.22 12.60 12.91
CA ILE A 10 12.07 14.04 12.60
C ILE A 10 13.34 14.87 12.92
N SER A 11 14.24 14.34 13.76
CA SER A 11 15.32 15.13 14.36
C SER A 11 16.61 15.27 13.53
N ALA A 12 16.71 14.68 12.32
CA ALA A 12 17.98 14.61 11.58
C ALA A 12 17.94 15.16 10.13
N CYS A 13 16.88 15.86 9.73
CA CYS A 13 16.78 16.45 8.39
C CYS A 13 17.41 17.86 8.38
N THR A 14 18.49 18.05 7.62
CA THR A 14 19.22 19.33 7.51
C THR A 14 18.75 20.21 6.34
N SER A 15 17.69 19.82 5.61
CA SER A 15 17.05 20.64 4.58
C SER A 15 15.52 20.54 4.65
N LYS A 16 14.80 21.62 4.30
CA LYS A 16 13.32 21.66 4.28
C LYS A 16 12.72 20.66 3.27
N ASP A 17 13.43 20.41 2.18
CA ASP A 17 12.92 19.64 1.04
C ASP A 17 12.87 18.12 1.33
N ASP A 18 13.72 17.61 2.23
CA ASP A 18 13.73 16.19 2.61
C ASP A 18 12.56 15.83 3.56
N PHE A 19 12.22 16.74 4.48
CA PHE A 19 11.05 16.56 5.35
C PHE A 19 9.73 16.50 4.56
N ASP A 20 9.66 17.22 3.44
CA ASP A 20 8.48 17.25 2.58
C ASP A 20 8.24 15.91 1.85
N LYS A 21 9.31 15.19 1.47
CA LYS A 21 9.20 13.89 0.77
C LYS A 21 8.69 12.78 1.68
N LEU A 22 9.22 12.67 2.91
CA LEU A 22 8.73 11.68 3.87
C LEU A 22 7.24 11.91 4.18
N LYS A 23 6.86 13.17 4.39
CA LYS A 23 5.46 13.55 4.63
C LYS A 23 4.56 13.22 3.42
N GLN A 24 5.05 13.44 2.21
CA GLN A 24 4.35 13.07 0.99
C GLN A 24 4.12 11.55 0.90
N GLY A 25 5.15 10.74 1.17
CA GLY A 25 5.03 9.29 1.24
C GLY A 25 3.97 8.84 2.25
N LEU A 26 3.99 9.41 3.46
CA LEU A 26 2.97 9.11 4.48
C LEU A 26 1.55 9.49 4.06
N THR A 27 1.39 10.61 3.35
CA THR A 27 0.09 11.07 2.84
C THR A 27 -0.48 10.09 1.82
N LEU A 28 0.36 9.61 0.89
CA LEU A 28 -0.02 8.60 -0.10
C LEU A 28 -0.42 7.28 0.57
N LEU A 29 0.29 6.87 1.63
CA LEU A 29 -0.07 5.67 2.38
C LEU A 29 -1.41 5.78 3.10
N GLU A 30 -1.78 6.98 3.58
CA GLU A 30 -3.10 7.18 4.18
C GLU A 30 -4.21 7.15 3.13
N GLN A 31 -3.98 7.76 1.96
CA GLN A 31 -4.91 7.64 0.82
C GLN A 31 -5.06 6.18 0.37
N ALA A 32 -3.97 5.41 0.32
CA ALA A 32 -3.98 3.99 -0.02
C ALA A 32 -4.90 3.19 0.91
N LYS A 33 -4.88 3.46 2.22
CA LYS A 33 -5.78 2.81 3.18
C LYS A 33 -7.25 3.14 2.93
N VAL A 34 -7.57 4.37 2.52
CA VAL A 34 -8.94 4.77 2.16
C VAL A 34 -9.42 3.98 0.94
N TYR A 35 -8.61 3.90 -0.12
CA TYR A 35 -8.93 3.08 -1.29
C TYR A 35 -9.05 1.59 -0.95
N ASP A 36 -8.15 1.07 -0.11
CA ASP A 36 -8.17 -0.32 0.35
C ASP A 36 -9.47 -0.63 1.11
N HIS A 37 -9.85 0.24 2.05
CA HIS A 37 -11.10 0.13 2.79
C HIS A 37 -12.33 0.15 1.86
N ASN A 38 -12.30 0.99 0.84
CA ASN A 38 -13.36 1.11 -0.17
C ASN A 38 -13.34 -0.02 -1.22
N ARG A 39 -12.43 -1.00 -1.08
CA ARG A 39 -12.20 -2.09 -2.04
C ARG A 39 -11.80 -1.65 -3.45
N ASP A 40 -11.33 -0.42 -3.59
CA ASP A 40 -10.66 0.03 -4.81
C ASP A 40 -9.19 -0.45 -4.77
N TYR A 41 -9.02 -1.76 -4.99
CA TYR A 41 -7.73 -2.41 -4.81
C TYR A 41 -6.67 -1.95 -5.82
N TYR A 42 -7.07 -1.55 -7.03
CA TYR A 42 -6.13 -1.02 -8.03
C TYR A 42 -5.60 0.35 -7.60
N ALA A 43 -6.46 1.26 -7.16
CA ALA A 43 -6.01 2.55 -6.65
C ALA A 43 -5.20 2.39 -5.36
N ALA A 44 -5.60 1.51 -4.45
CA ALA A 44 -4.87 1.22 -3.23
C ALA A 44 -3.45 0.72 -3.52
N ILE A 45 -3.28 -0.25 -4.43
CA ILE A 45 -1.96 -0.76 -4.82
C ILE A 45 -1.08 0.34 -5.39
N ARG A 46 -1.62 1.23 -6.25
CA ARG A 46 -0.85 2.34 -6.82
C ARG A 46 -0.31 3.26 -5.72
N HIS A 47 -1.18 3.74 -4.84
CA HIS A 47 -0.77 4.65 -3.76
C HIS A 47 0.15 3.97 -2.73
N TYR A 48 -0.03 2.67 -2.45
CA TYR A 48 0.89 1.93 -1.60
C TYR A 48 2.29 1.84 -2.20
N ARG A 49 2.42 1.63 -3.51
CA ARG A 49 3.71 1.60 -4.20
C ARG A 49 4.38 2.98 -4.16
N ASP A 50 3.65 4.02 -4.58
CA ASP A 50 4.17 5.38 -4.60
C ASP A 50 4.62 5.80 -3.18
N GLY A 51 3.82 5.49 -2.15
CA GLY A 51 4.18 5.76 -0.76
C GLY A 51 5.43 4.99 -0.29
N VAL A 52 5.61 3.74 -0.73
CA VAL A 52 6.83 2.96 -0.43
C VAL A 52 8.05 3.55 -1.12
N ASP A 53 7.92 4.03 -2.35
CA ASP A 53 9.05 4.65 -3.07
C ASP A 53 9.59 5.87 -2.30
N TYR A 54 8.73 6.74 -1.78
CA TYR A 54 9.14 7.85 -0.90
C TYR A 54 9.80 7.37 0.41
N LEU A 55 9.29 6.31 1.03
CA LEU A 55 9.91 5.75 2.25
C LEU A 55 11.27 5.11 1.96
N MET A 56 11.44 4.50 0.78
CA MET A 56 12.70 3.91 0.34
C MET A 56 13.73 4.98 -0.01
N ASP A 57 13.32 6.06 -0.66
CA ASP A 57 14.17 7.22 -0.89
C ASP A 57 14.71 7.78 0.44
N GLU A 58 13.83 7.94 1.44
CA GLU A 58 14.25 8.37 2.78
C GLU A 58 15.18 7.33 3.44
N PHE A 59 14.89 6.03 3.30
CA PHE A 59 15.73 4.97 3.86
C PHE A 59 17.14 4.95 3.24
N MET A 60 17.25 5.19 1.93
CA MET A 60 18.51 5.17 1.18
C MET A 60 19.29 6.48 1.32
N SER A 61 18.61 7.57 1.64
CA SER A 61 19.23 8.86 1.93
C SER A 61 20.06 8.83 3.22
N ARG A 62 21.00 9.78 3.35
CA ARG A 62 21.83 9.91 4.56
C ARG A 62 21.10 10.59 5.74
N THR A 63 19.84 11.03 5.58
CA THR A 63 19.05 11.71 6.63
C THR A 63 18.57 10.76 7.72
N CYS A 64 18.39 9.46 7.41
CA CYS A 64 18.17 8.44 8.44
C CYS A 64 19.47 8.10 9.20
N ALA A 65 19.90 9.01 10.08
CA ALA A 65 21.18 8.93 10.78
C ALA A 65 21.25 7.82 11.85
N ASN A 66 20.10 7.36 12.38
CA ASN A 66 20.06 6.36 13.44
C ASN A 66 19.44 5.02 13.00
N GLU A 67 19.96 3.91 13.53
CA GLU A 67 19.51 2.55 13.18
C GLU A 67 18.05 2.29 13.55
N GLN A 68 17.52 2.96 14.57
CA GLN A 68 16.10 2.83 14.94
C GLN A 68 15.16 3.35 13.84
N SER A 69 15.50 4.48 13.22
CA SER A 69 14.75 5.09 12.12
C SER A 69 14.78 4.20 10.88
N LYS A 70 15.96 3.63 10.57
CA LYS A 70 16.12 2.68 9.48
C LYS A 70 15.30 1.41 9.69
N GLU A 71 15.33 0.85 10.90
CA GLU A 71 14.53 -0.33 11.23
C GLU A 71 13.03 -0.03 11.15
N TYR A 72 12.59 1.12 11.65
CA TYR A 72 11.20 1.58 11.52
C TYR A 72 10.76 1.62 10.05
N LEU A 73 11.53 2.30 9.18
CA LEU A 73 11.22 2.40 7.76
C LEU A 73 11.20 1.03 7.08
N ARG A 74 12.19 0.16 7.37
CA ARG A 74 12.26 -1.21 6.85
C ARG A 74 11.01 -2.02 7.21
N LEU A 75 10.62 -2.02 8.48
CA LEU A 75 9.42 -2.71 8.95
C LEU A 75 8.15 -2.14 8.31
N LYS A 76 8.09 -0.82 8.14
CA LYS A 76 6.95 -0.14 7.52
C LYS A 76 6.80 -0.52 6.06
N CYS A 77 7.87 -0.43 5.26
CA CYS A 77 7.90 -0.86 3.87
C CYS A 77 7.50 -2.33 3.73
N HIS A 78 8.05 -3.21 4.57
CA HIS A 78 7.72 -4.64 4.55
C HIS A 78 6.22 -4.91 4.77
N LYS A 79 5.61 -4.24 5.76
CA LYS A 79 4.17 -4.37 6.03
C LYS A 79 3.32 -3.91 4.83
N ILE A 80 3.70 -2.81 4.19
CA ILE A 80 2.96 -2.26 3.05
C ILE A 80 3.06 -3.20 1.85
N LEU A 81 4.27 -3.71 1.54
CA LEU A 81 4.46 -4.64 0.43
C LEU A 81 3.71 -5.96 0.63
N ASN A 82 3.69 -6.49 1.87
CA ASN A 82 2.87 -7.65 2.20
C ASN A 82 1.38 -7.38 1.96
N ARG A 83 0.89 -6.17 2.29
CA ARG A 83 -0.50 -5.79 2.00
C ARG A 83 -0.76 -5.74 0.50
N VAL A 84 0.14 -5.15 -0.28
CA VAL A 84 0.05 -5.10 -1.76
C VAL A 84 -0.09 -6.52 -2.35
N ASP A 85 0.67 -7.49 -1.84
CA ASP A 85 0.56 -8.87 -2.32
C ASP A 85 -0.75 -9.55 -1.95
N ILE A 86 -1.34 -9.21 -0.79
CA ILE A 86 -2.70 -9.63 -0.43
C ILE A 86 -3.72 -9.00 -1.40
N LEU A 87 -3.62 -7.70 -1.69
CA LEU A 87 -4.55 -7.02 -2.60
C LEU A 87 -4.52 -7.61 -4.01
N LYS A 88 -3.33 -7.96 -4.54
CA LYS A 88 -3.22 -8.66 -5.83
C LYS A 88 -3.97 -10.00 -5.85
N LYS A 89 -3.99 -10.73 -4.72
CA LYS A 89 -4.74 -11.99 -4.61
C LYS A 89 -6.26 -11.73 -4.58
N LEU A 90 -6.70 -10.69 -3.87
CA LEU A 90 -8.11 -10.29 -3.82
C LEU A 90 -8.64 -9.87 -5.20
N ILE A 91 -7.86 -9.14 -5.99
CA ILE A 91 -8.22 -8.78 -7.36
C ILE A 91 -8.47 -10.05 -8.21
N LYS A 92 -7.53 -11.00 -8.19
CA LYS A 92 -7.68 -12.27 -8.93
C LYS A 92 -8.91 -13.07 -8.49
N GLN A 93 -9.21 -13.06 -7.19
CA GLN A 93 -10.39 -13.72 -6.66
C GLN A 93 -11.68 -13.06 -7.16
N GLN A 94 -11.75 -11.73 -7.12
CA GLN A 94 -12.90 -10.95 -7.62
C GLN A 94 -13.13 -11.15 -9.12
N GLU A 95 -12.06 -11.21 -9.92
CA GLU A 95 -12.12 -11.52 -11.35
C GLU A 95 -12.70 -12.93 -11.60
N HIS A 96 -12.27 -13.93 -10.81
CA HIS A 96 -12.78 -15.30 -10.95
C HIS A 96 -14.25 -15.42 -10.55
N GLU A 97 -14.68 -14.75 -9.48
CA GLU A 97 -16.08 -14.70 -9.05
C GLU A 97 -16.97 -14.07 -10.14
N THR A 98 -16.52 -12.96 -10.74
CA THR A 98 -17.25 -12.26 -11.82
C THR A 98 -17.42 -13.14 -13.06
N ILE A 99 -16.39 -13.89 -13.44
CA ILE A 99 -16.46 -14.80 -14.61
C ILE A 99 -17.42 -15.96 -14.34
N GLN A 100 -17.40 -16.54 -13.14
CA GLN A 100 -18.29 -17.64 -12.79
C GLN A 100 -19.77 -17.22 -12.80
N GLU A 101 -20.07 -16.01 -12.32
CA GLU A 101 -21.43 -15.45 -12.38
C GLU A 101 -21.90 -15.25 -13.82
N ALA A 102 -21.03 -14.76 -14.71
CA ALA A 102 -21.36 -14.58 -16.13
C ALA A 102 -21.70 -15.93 -16.80
N ILE A 103 -20.90 -16.97 -16.56
CA ILE A 103 -21.13 -18.31 -17.12
C ILE A 103 -22.46 -18.90 -16.64
N ASN A 104 -22.77 -18.78 -15.35
CA ASN A 104 -24.01 -19.34 -14.78
C ASN A 104 -25.27 -18.64 -15.33
N ASN A 105 -25.18 -17.35 -15.67
CA ASN A 105 -26.31 -16.60 -16.23
C ASN A 105 -26.58 -16.95 -17.71
N ASP A 106 -25.54 -17.24 -18.50
CA ASP A 106 -25.68 -17.64 -19.91
C ASP A 106 -26.30 -19.04 -20.08
N GLU A 107 -26.04 -19.96 -19.14
CA GLU A 107 -26.61 -21.32 -19.18
C GLU A 107 -28.12 -21.33 -18.87
N GLN A 108 -28.61 -20.43 -18.02
CA GLN A 108 -30.04 -20.33 -17.68
C GLN A 108 -30.90 -19.71 -18.79
N GLN A 109 -30.30 -19.06 -19.77
CA GLN A 109 -31.02 -18.43 -20.89
C GLN A 109 -31.30 -19.38 -22.07
N LYS A 110 -30.74 -20.59 -22.07
CA LYS A 110 -30.97 -21.60 -23.12
C LYS A 110 -32.16 -22.54 -22.90
N ASP A 111 -32.70 -22.60 -21.69
CA ASP A 111 -33.83 -23.51 -21.35
C ASP A 111 -35.22 -22.84 -21.47
N SER A 112 -35.30 -21.61 -21.98
CA SER A 112 -36.57 -20.86 -22.13
C SER A 112 -37.02 -20.61 -23.58
N GLU A 113 -36.34 -21.18 -24.59
CA GLU A 113 -36.71 -21.08 -26.01
C GLU A 113 -37.10 -22.43 -26.67
N SER A 114 -37.76 -23.35 -25.94
CA SER A 114 -38.42 -24.53 -26.57
C SER A 114 -39.87 -24.68 -26.17
#